data_AF-A0A0N7Z8Q2-F1
#
_entry.id   AF-A0A0N7Z8Q2-F1
#
_cell.length_a   1.000
_cell.length_b   1.000
_cell.length_c   1.000
_cell.angle_alpha   90.00
_cell.angle_beta   90.00
_cell.angle_gamma   90.00
#
_symmetry.space_group_name_H-M   'P 1'
#
loop_
_entity.id
_entity.type
_entity.pdbx_description
1 polymer ?
#
loop_
_entity_poly.entity_id
_entity_poly.type
_entity_poly.pdbx_seq_one_letter_code
_entity_poly.pdbx_strand_id
1 'polypeptide(L)'
;FLAEAFCANPPKMPTGCKDLNSKALKDFKYNDFFKDKWILTHAERVTHPDACETFTVNGNKITFSLGGKEVSCTLVKVEGAKFTKFNCELQGKKFTAYLSVLATDYKNYALVYRCGSHESPTKDNFLVAQRQKQSTFPSALESQVSKVGFGLKK
;
A
#
# COMPACT_ATOMS: atom_id res chain seq x y z
N PHE A 1 -6.35 -39.40 -16.59
CA PHE A 1 -6.02 -38.03 -17.00
C PHE A 1 -5.74 -37.21 -15.74
N LEU A 2 -4.48 -37.09 -15.36
CA LEU A 2 -4.07 -36.15 -14.33
C LEU A 2 -4.06 -34.78 -15.01
N ALA A 3 -5.02 -33.92 -14.67
CA ALA A 3 -4.98 -32.54 -15.09
C ALA A 3 -3.79 -31.88 -14.39
N GLU A 4 -2.72 -31.63 -15.12
CA GLU A 4 -1.64 -30.77 -14.65
C GLU A 4 -2.25 -29.40 -14.36
N ALA A 5 -2.33 -29.06 -13.08
CA ALA A 5 -2.68 -27.72 -12.66
C ALA A 5 -1.56 -26.80 -13.15
N PHE A 6 -1.75 -26.17 -14.30
CA PHE A 6 -0.98 -25.00 -14.67
C PHE A 6 -1.28 -23.93 -13.63
N CYS A 7 -0.43 -23.86 -12.59
CA CYS A 7 -0.33 -22.69 -11.73
C CYS A 7 0.08 -21.54 -12.64
N ALA A 8 -0.91 -20.82 -13.19
CA ALA A 8 -0.67 -19.54 -13.84
C ALA A 8 0.15 -18.71 -12.84
N ASN A 9 1.33 -18.26 -13.25
CA ASN A 9 2.18 -17.45 -12.39
C ASN A 9 1.33 -16.26 -11.91
N PRO A 10 1.23 -16.02 -10.59
CA PRO A 10 0.41 -14.93 -10.08
C PRO A 10 0.91 -13.62 -10.68
N PRO A 11 0.02 -12.65 -10.97
CA PRO A 11 0.42 -11.37 -11.49
C PRO A 11 1.51 -10.74 -10.63
N LYS A 12 2.54 -10.22 -11.30
CA LYS A 12 3.68 -9.55 -10.67
C LYS A 12 3.48 -8.04 -10.65
N MET A 13 4.11 -7.39 -9.69
CA MET A 13 4.27 -5.94 -9.70
C MET A 13 4.97 -5.49 -10.99
N PRO A 14 4.75 -4.26 -11.47
CA PRO A 14 5.44 -3.76 -12.65
C PRO A 14 6.96 -3.65 -12.43
N THR A 15 7.71 -3.66 -13.53
CA THR A 15 9.18 -3.48 -13.51
C THR A 15 9.57 -2.24 -12.72
N GLY A 16 10.56 -2.38 -11.84
CA GLY A 16 11.05 -1.31 -10.97
C GLY A 16 10.46 -1.31 -9.55
N CYS A 17 9.36 -2.04 -9.32
CA CYS A 17 8.83 -2.30 -7.98
C CYS A 17 9.41 -3.61 -7.40
N LYS A 18 9.52 -3.68 -6.08
CA LYS A 18 9.95 -4.88 -5.36
C LYS A 18 8.90 -5.98 -5.49
N ASP A 19 9.35 -7.20 -5.79
CA ASP A 19 8.49 -8.38 -5.71
C ASP A 19 8.35 -8.80 -4.25
N LEU A 20 7.14 -8.57 -3.70
CA LEU A 20 6.81 -8.88 -2.32
C LEU A 20 5.72 -9.96 -2.23
N ASN A 21 5.49 -10.75 -3.29
CA ASN A 21 4.41 -11.75 -3.29
C ASN A 21 4.55 -12.78 -2.16
N SER A 22 5.78 -13.21 -1.84
CA SER A 22 6.04 -14.13 -0.73
C SER A 22 5.87 -13.48 0.66
N LYS A 23 5.89 -12.14 0.74
CA LYS A 23 5.80 -11.38 2.01
C LYS A 23 4.42 -10.71 2.20
N ALA A 24 3.64 -10.58 1.15
CA ALA A 24 2.29 -10.04 1.21
C ALA A 24 1.37 -10.97 2.02
N LEU A 25 0.41 -10.37 2.73
CA LEU A 25 -0.51 -11.07 3.59
C LEU A 25 -1.30 -12.13 2.79
N LYS A 26 -1.16 -13.40 3.17
CA LYS A 26 -1.68 -14.56 2.41
C LYS A 26 -3.20 -14.49 2.21
N ASP A 27 -3.93 -14.23 3.28
CA ASP A 27 -5.39 -14.22 3.32
C ASP A 27 -5.93 -12.79 3.51
N PHE A 28 -5.46 -11.88 2.64
CA PHE A 28 -5.79 -10.46 2.72
C PHE A 28 -7.29 -10.21 2.55
N LYS A 29 -7.92 -9.67 3.60
CA LYS A 29 -9.33 -9.26 3.58
C LYS A 29 -9.45 -7.88 2.94
N TYR A 30 -9.57 -7.88 1.61
CA TYR A 30 -9.60 -6.67 0.78
C TYR A 30 -10.60 -5.62 1.29
N ASN A 31 -11.85 -6.02 1.55
CA ASN A 31 -12.91 -5.11 1.98
C ASN A 31 -12.74 -4.61 3.42
N ASP A 32 -12.10 -5.40 4.30
CA ASP A 32 -11.84 -4.98 5.68
C ASP A 32 -10.74 -3.91 5.73
N PHE A 33 -9.77 -4.00 4.81
CA PHE A 33 -8.67 -3.04 4.71
C PHE A 33 -9.08 -1.76 3.98
N PHE A 34 -9.69 -1.89 2.80
CA PHE A 34 -10.17 -0.77 1.99
C PHE A 34 -11.55 -0.31 2.45
N LYS A 35 -11.56 0.21 3.67
CA LYS A 35 -12.73 0.78 4.33
C LYS A 35 -12.30 1.99 5.15
N ASP A 36 -13.17 2.98 5.27
CA ASP A 36 -12.98 4.18 6.09
C ASP A 36 -11.66 4.91 5.77
N LYS A 37 -10.98 5.44 6.79
CA LYS A 37 -9.77 6.24 6.67
C LYS A 37 -8.57 5.54 7.29
N TRP A 38 -7.42 5.76 6.68
CA TRP A 38 -6.10 5.44 7.20
C TRP A 38 -5.23 6.70 7.22
N ILE A 39 -4.39 6.83 8.24
CA ILE A 39 -3.47 7.94 8.44
C ILE A 39 -2.06 7.39 8.31
N LEU A 40 -1.25 7.95 7.41
CA LEU A 40 0.14 7.55 7.24
C LEU A 40 0.97 8.20 8.35
N THR A 41 1.56 7.39 9.22
CA THR A 41 2.24 7.87 10.43
C THR A 41 3.74 7.66 10.38
N HIS A 42 4.20 6.65 9.66
CA HIS A 42 5.63 6.37 9.49
C HIS A 42 5.91 6.01 8.03
N ALA A 43 7.10 6.34 7.58
CA ALA A 43 7.60 5.99 6.26
C ALA A 43 9.08 5.61 6.37
N GLU A 44 9.52 4.69 5.51
CA GLU A 44 10.94 4.41 5.35
C GLU A 44 11.68 5.65 4.84
N ARG A 45 11.07 6.35 3.88
CA ARG A 45 11.56 7.64 3.37
C ARG A 45 10.50 8.72 3.59
N VAL A 46 10.83 9.71 4.40
CA VAL A 46 9.97 10.88 4.65
C VAL A 46 10.30 11.95 3.62
N THR A 47 9.35 12.26 2.73
CA THR A 47 9.49 13.31 1.73
C THR A 47 8.91 14.64 2.18
N HIS A 48 7.90 14.61 3.06
CA HIS A 48 7.20 15.79 3.58
C HIS A 48 6.94 15.58 5.08
N PRO A 49 7.87 15.96 5.97
CA PRO A 49 7.77 15.66 7.41
C PRO A 49 6.53 16.29 8.08
N ASP A 50 6.04 17.40 7.55
CA ASP A 50 4.87 18.10 8.08
C ASP A 50 3.54 17.63 7.45
N ALA A 51 3.59 16.75 6.45
CA ALA A 51 2.40 16.26 5.77
C ALA A 51 1.72 15.16 6.60
N CYS A 52 0.50 15.44 7.09
CA CYS A 52 -0.38 14.42 7.64
C CYS A 52 -1.12 13.72 6.49
N GLU A 53 -0.39 12.90 5.74
CA GLU A 53 -0.97 12.17 4.61
C GLU A 53 -2.02 11.15 5.10
N THR A 54 -3.12 11.07 4.37
CA THR A 54 -4.20 10.12 4.65
C THR A 54 -4.66 9.49 3.37
N PHE A 55 -5.32 8.34 3.49
CA PHE A 55 -6.16 7.82 2.42
C PHE A 55 -7.53 7.43 2.96
N THR A 56 -8.56 7.91 2.27
CA THR A 56 -9.97 7.68 2.65
C THR A 56 -10.66 6.91 1.54
N VAL A 57 -11.32 5.82 1.90
CA VAL A 57 -12.01 4.93 0.97
C VAL A 57 -13.51 5.19 1.00
N ASN A 58 -14.09 5.35 -0.19
CA ASN A 58 -15.52 5.47 -0.41
C ASN A 58 -15.91 4.57 -1.60
N GLY A 59 -16.33 3.34 -1.30
CA GLY A 59 -16.52 2.30 -2.31
C GLY A 59 -15.22 2.02 -3.06
N ASN A 60 -15.25 2.11 -4.40
CA ASN A 60 -14.07 1.94 -5.25
C ASN A 60 -13.26 3.22 -5.46
N LYS A 61 -13.69 4.36 -4.89
CA LYS A 61 -12.95 5.61 -4.93
C LYS A 61 -12.10 5.73 -3.67
N ILE A 62 -10.87 6.16 -3.84
CA ILE A 62 -9.96 6.49 -2.73
C ILE A 62 -9.40 7.89 -2.95
N THR A 63 -9.44 8.71 -1.91
CA THR A 63 -8.85 10.04 -1.91
C THR A 63 -7.62 10.03 -1.02
N PHE A 64 -6.48 10.43 -1.57
CA PHE A 64 -5.25 10.67 -0.83
C PHE A 64 -5.08 12.16 -0.56
N SER A 65 -4.66 12.51 0.66
CA SER A 65 -4.11 13.85 0.93
C SER A 65 -2.59 13.77 0.86
N LEU A 66 -1.99 14.45 -0.11
CA LEU A 66 -0.54 14.51 -0.35
C LEU A 66 -0.09 15.97 -0.36
N GLY A 67 0.70 16.40 0.62
CA GLY A 67 1.21 17.78 0.70
C GLY A 67 0.11 18.85 0.63
N GLY A 68 -1.06 18.59 1.22
CA GLY A 68 -2.22 19.50 1.21
C GLY A 68 -3.05 19.47 -0.08
N LYS A 69 -2.70 18.63 -1.07
CA LYS A 69 -3.49 18.41 -2.28
C LYS A 69 -4.27 17.10 -2.17
N GLU A 70 -5.48 17.10 -2.69
CA GLU A 70 -6.27 15.87 -2.84
C GLU A 70 -5.96 15.19 -4.17
N VAL A 71 -5.64 13.90 -4.11
CA VAL A 71 -5.52 13.01 -5.27
C VAL A 71 -6.66 12.01 -5.21
N SER A 72 -7.45 11.95 -6.28
CA SER A 72 -8.49 10.93 -6.42
C SER A 72 -7.97 9.75 -7.21
N CYS A 73 -8.18 8.53 -6.70
CA CYS A 73 -7.90 7.31 -7.43
C CYS A 73 -9.09 6.34 -7.40
N THR A 74 -9.09 5.42 -8.36
CA THR A 74 -9.99 4.26 -8.40
C THR A 74 -9.21 3.00 -8.06
N LEU A 75 -9.72 2.21 -7.12
CA LEU A 75 -9.13 0.92 -6.78
C LEU A 75 -9.48 -0.13 -7.84
N VAL A 76 -8.49 -0.92 -8.24
CA VAL A 76 -8.63 -2.05 -9.15
C VAL A 76 -8.05 -3.27 -8.48
N LYS A 77 -8.92 -4.22 -8.12
CA LYS A 77 -8.53 -5.55 -7.67
C LYS A 77 -8.07 -6.35 -8.88
N VAL A 78 -6.80 -6.75 -8.88
CA VAL A 78 -6.23 -7.60 -9.92
C VAL A 78 -6.37 -9.05 -9.46
N GLU A 79 -7.09 -9.87 -10.22
CA GLU A 79 -7.35 -11.27 -9.87
C GLU A 79 -6.04 -12.07 -9.74
N GLY A 80 -5.90 -12.85 -8.67
CA GLY A 80 -4.69 -13.61 -8.36
C GLY A 80 -3.49 -12.78 -7.87
N ALA A 81 -3.55 -11.45 -7.93
CA ALA A 81 -2.47 -10.59 -7.48
C ALA A 81 -2.51 -10.37 -5.95
N LYS A 82 -1.32 -10.26 -5.35
CA LYS A 82 -1.16 -9.83 -3.93
C LYS A 82 -0.87 -8.33 -3.80
N PHE A 83 -1.34 -7.56 -4.77
CA PHE A 83 -1.28 -6.11 -4.78
C PHE A 83 -2.59 -5.54 -5.31
N THR A 84 -2.87 -4.30 -4.96
CA THR A 84 -3.99 -3.53 -5.47
C THR A 84 -3.45 -2.45 -6.39
N LYS A 85 -4.10 -2.24 -7.53
CA LYS A 85 -3.77 -1.18 -8.48
C LYS A 85 -4.65 0.04 -8.22
N PHE A 86 -4.06 1.23 -8.31
CA PHE A 86 -4.72 2.52 -8.13
C PHE A 86 -4.55 3.31 -9.40
N ASN A 87 -5.67 3.62 -10.06
CA ASN A 87 -5.70 4.53 -11.19
C ASN A 87 -6.00 5.92 -10.67
N CYS A 88 -4.99 6.79 -10.64
CA CYS A 88 -5.07 8.10 -10.00
C CYS A 88 -5.10 9.23 -11.01
N GLU A 89 -5.69 10.36 -10.60
CA GLU A 89 -5.64 11.61 -11.33
C GLU A 89 -5.32 12.76 -10.35
N LEU A 90 -4.34 13.58 -10.71
CA LEU A 90 -4.01 14.82 -10.01
C LEU A 90 -3.91 15.95 -11.04
N GLN A 91 -4.74 16.97 -10.90
CA GLN A 91 -4.73 18.16 -11.78
C GLN A 91 -4.74 17.79 -13.27
N GLY A 92 -5.59 16.84 -13.67
CA GLY A 92 -5.72 16.35 -15.06
C GLY A 92 -4.63 15.38 -15.51
N LYS A 93 -3.60 15.10 -14.70
CA LYS A 93 -2.54 14.13 -15.02
C LYS A 93 -2.86 12.77 -14.41
N LYS A 94 -2.98 11.76 -15.27
CA LYS A 94 -3.22 10.37 -14.87
C LYS A 94 -1.92 9.64 -14.54
N PHE A 95 -1.96 8.82 -13.50
CA PHE A 95 -0.84 7.96 -13.13
C PHE A 95 -1.34 6.67 -12.46
N THR A 96 -0.45 5.69 -12.33
CA THR A 96 -0.76 4.43 -11.64
C THR A 96 0.12 4.25 -10.41
N ALA A 97 -0.51 3.82 -9.32
CA ALA A 97 0.19 3.34 -8.14
C ALA A 97 -0.25 1.91 -7.81
N TYR A 98 0.58 1.21 -7.06
CA TYR A 98 0.39 -0.16 -6.62
C TYR A 98 0.65 -0.23 -5.12
N LEU A 99 -0.15 -1.03 -4.42
CA LEU A 99 -0.02 -1.23 -2.97
C LEU A 99 -0.09 -2.70 -2.63
N SER A 100 0.88 -3.20 -1.87
CA SER A 100 0.83 -4.50 -1.20
C SER A 100 0.71 -4.31 0.30
N VAL A 101 -0.22 -5.03 0.91
CA VAL A 101 -0.37 -5.10 2.36
C VAL A 101 0.48 -6.25 2.89
N LEU A 102 1.41 -5.93 3.77
CA LEU A 102 2.41 -6.88 4.29
C LEU A 102 1.99 -7.40 5.67
N ALA A 103 1.36 -6.54 6.47
CA ALA A 103 0.75 -6.91 7.74
C ALA A 103 -0.34 -5.89 8.10
N THR A 104 -1.44 -6.34 8.68
CA THR A 104 -2.48 -5.47 9.24
C THR A 104 -3.36 -6.27 10.18
N ASP A 105 -3.91 -5.61 11.19
CA ASP A 105 -5.01 -6.13 12.01
C ASP A 105 -6.37 -5.56 11.58
N TYR A 106 -6.39 -4.78 10.49
CA TYR A 106 -7.53 -4.07 9.89
C TYR A 106 -8.10 -2.92 10.74
N LYS A 107 -7.94 -2.99 12.06
CA LYS A 107 -8.58 -2.14 13.06
C LYS A 107 -7.69 -1.05 13.61
N ASN A 108 -6.38 -1.23 13.63
CA ASN A 108 -5.47 -0.29 14.28
C ASN A 108 -4.32 0.11 13.36
N TYR A 109 -3.64 -0.86 12.73
CA TYR A 109 -2.41 -0.60 11.98
C TYR A 109 -2.33 -1.40 10.68
N ALA A 110 -1.46 -0.94 9.79
CA ALA A 110 -1.01 -1.68 8.63
C ALA A 110 0.42 -1.30 8.24
N LEU A 111 1.20 -2.30 7.82
CA LEU A 111 2.44 -2.14 7.08
C LEU A 111 2.14 -2.37 5.60
N VAL A 112 2.42 -1.37 4.78
CA VAL A 112 2.17 -1.42 3.34
C VAL A 112 3.42 -1.06 2.55
N TYR A 113 3.52 -1.63 1.35
CA TYR A 113 4.48 -1.23 0.34
C TYR A 113 3.74 -0.52 -0.79
N ARG A 114 4.15 0.72 -1.08
CA ARG A 114 3.66 1.53 -2.20
C ARG A 114 4.71 1.57 -3.28
N CYS A 115 4.30 1.49 -4.54
CA CYS A 115 5.17 1.77 -5.69
C CYS A 115 4.34 2.41 -6.81
N GLY A 116 4.83 3.45 -7.49
CA GLY A 116 4.02 4.09 -8.53
C GLY A 116 4.71 5.23 -9.28
N SER A 117 4.15 5.54 -10.44
CA SER A 117 4.76 6.40 -11.45
C SER A 117 4.67 7.91 -11.17
N HIS A 118 3.93 8.33 -10.15
CA HIS A 118 3.74 9.76 -9.84
C HIS A 118 5.00 10.42 -9.31
N GLU A 119 5.88 9.68 -8.64
CA GLU A 119 7.06 10.27 -8.00
C GLU A 119 8.36 9.98 -8.76
N SER A 120 8.43 8.88 -9.53
CA SER A 120 9.32 8.55 -10.66
C SER A 120 8.98 7.11 -11.12
N PRO A 121 9.57 6.56 -12.21
CA PRO A 121 9.32 5.18 -12.65
C PRO A 121 9.57 4.08 -11.61
N THR A 122 10.27 4.39 -10.51
CA THR A 122 10.72 3.40 -9.52
C THR A 122 10.63 3.89 -8.06
N LYS A 123 9.92 4.99 -7.79
CA LYS A 123 9.77 5.45 -6.40
C LYS A 123 8.77 4.57 -5.67
N ASP A 124 9.31 3.75 -4.80
CA ASP A 124 8.57 2.98 -3.84
C ASP A 124 8.66 3.59 -2.44
N ASN A 125 7.96 3.02 -1.47
CA ASN A 125 8.13 3.31 -0.05
C ASN A 125 7.47 2.22 0.79
N PHE A 126 8.02 1.92 1.96
CA PHE A 126 7.31 1.21 3.00
C PHE A 126 6.67 2.23 3.95
N LEU A 127 5.39 2.05 4.24
CA LEU A 127 4.59 2.98 5.02
C LEU A 127 3.88 2.23 6.14
N VAL A 128 3.75 2.88 7.29
CA VAL A 128 2.85 2.48 8.35
C VAL A 128 1.62 3.35 8.29
N ALA A 129 0.47 2.71 8.16
CA ALA A 129 -0.83 3.34 8.25
C ALA A 129 -1.49 2.99 9.58
N GLN A 130 -2.13 3.95 10.24
CA GLN A 130 -2.84 3.76 11.49
C GLN A 130 -4.26 4.34 11.39
N ARG A 131 -5.23 3.73 12.08
CA ARG A 131 -6.61 4.25 12.11
C ARG A 131 -6.71 5.55 12.91
N GLN A 132 -5.82 5.73 13.88
CA GLN A 132 -5.70 6.94 14.70
C GLN A 132 -4.36 7.63 14.46
N LYS A 133 -4.34 8.96 14.60
CA LYS A 133 -3.11 9.75 14.50
C LYS A 133 -2.28 9.50 15.75
N GLN A 134 -1.13 8.83 15.59
CA GLN A 134 -0.20 8.57 16.68
C GLN A 134 1.23 8.52 16.15
N SER A 135 2.17 9.03 16.95
CA SER A 135 3.61 9.01 16.66
C SER A 135 4.28 7.71 17.09
N THR A 136 3.60 6.88 17.89
CA THR A 136 4.13 5.58 18.33
C THR A 136 4.07 4.58 17.19
N PHE A 137 5.19 3.90 16.96
CA PHE A 137 5.26 2.77 16.06
C PHE A 137 4.54 1.54 16.63
N PRO A 138 3.69 0.83 15.87
CA PRO A 138 3.03 -0.39 16.34
C PRO A 138 4.01 -1.51 16.67
N SER A 139 4.12 -1.89 17.94
CA SER A 139 5.00 -3.00 18.39
C SER A 139 4.72 -4.32 17.64
N ALA A 140 3.46 -4.57 17.27
CA ALA A 140 3.06 -5.73 16.49
C ALA A 140 3.68 -5.79 15.07
N LEU A 141 4.14 -4.65 14.53
CA LEU A 141 4.79 -4.58 13.23
C LEU A 141 6.31 -4.76 13.30
N GLU A 142 6.93 -4.74 14.48
CA GLU A 142 8.39 -4.75 14.60
C GLU A 142 9.03 -5.97 13.95
N SER A 143 8.49 -7.16 14.23
CA SER A 143 8.99 -8.41 13.63
C SER A 143 8.79 -8.47 12.12
N GLN A 144 7.77 -7.79 11.60
CA GLN A 144 7.46 -7.77 10.17
C GLN A 144 8.37 -6.80 9.42
N VAL A 145 8.67 -5.64 10.00
CA VAL A 145 9.64 -4.68 9.44
C VAL A 145 11.03 -5.30 9.32
N SER A 146 11.48 -6.05 10.33
CA SER A 146 12.76 -6.79 10.26
C SER A 146 12.82 -7.79 9.10
N LYS A 147 11.69 -8.39 8.71
CA LYS A 147 11.64 -9.33 7.58
C LYS A 147 11.70 -8.64 6.24
N VAL A 148 11.27 -7.38 6.13
CA VAL A 148 11.24 -6.64 4.86
C VAL A 148 12.51 -5.81 4.64
N GLY A 149 13.30 -5.56 5.69
CA GLY A 149 14.73 -5.27 5.60
C GLY A 149 15.11 -3.80 5.38
N PHE A 150 14.26 -2.82 5.71
CA PHE A 150 14.57 -1.42 5.42
C PHE A 150 14.03 -0.41 6.45
N GLY A 151 14.93 0.46 6.93
CA GLY A 151 14.83 1.92 7.11
C GLY A 151 13.66 2.59 7.84
N LEU A 152 12.55 1.90 8.14
CA LEU A 152 11.41 2.45 8.87
C LEU A 152 11.87 2.83 10.27
N LYS A 153 11.90 4.14 10.54
CA LYS A 153 12.15 4.69 11.87
C LYS A 153 10.99 4.25 12.77
N LYS A 154 11.32 3.43 13.77
CA LYS A 154 10.42 3.04 14.85
C LYS A 154 10.27 4.19 15.84
#